data_AF-A0A381WEN3-F1
#
_entry.id   AF-A0A381WEN3-F1
#
_cell.length_a   1.000
_cell.length_b   1.000
_cell.length_c   1.000
_cell.angle_alpha   90.00
_cell.angle_beta   90.00
_cell.angle_gamma   90.00
#
_symmetry.space_group_name_H-M   'P 1'
#
loop_
_entity.id
_entity.type
_entity.pdbx_description
1 polymer ?
#
loop_
_entity_poly.entity_id
_entity_poly.type
_entity_poly.pdbx_seq_one_letter_code
_entity_poly.pdbx_strand_id
1 'polypeptide(L)'
;VRNKCKVITLTVAGAVSVALIAALPLGSPAHETPANVTVQAFLKPEGERMRLLVRVPLTAMQEVTFPTTGPGYLSIDRADSALRDAAMLWIGQPLQLYEKERHLGRPEIAAIMVSIPSDRSFREYEDALVHVMGPKLPDDTALIWQQALLDVLFEYPIQSDTSEFSIRPGLERLASRVLTVLRFLPPSGVVRAFQYTGDPGLVRLDPRWHQAALQFVKSGFLHILDGIDHLLFLFCLVIPFRRFGALVKIVTAFTVAHSVTLIASAYGFAPNAL
;
A
#
# COMPACT_ATOMS: atom_id res chain seq x y z
N VAL A 1 50.09 0.49 61.52
CA VAL A 1 49.89 -0.28 60.26
C VAL A 1 48.42 -0.19 59.81
N ARG A 2 47.89 0.99 59.43
CA ARG A 2 46.45 1.14 59.14
C ARG A 2 46.06 2.20 58.09
N ASN A 3 47.03 2.78 57.35
CA ASN A 3 46.76 3.82 56.34
C ASN A 3 47.10 3.43 54.88
N LYS A 4 47.79 2.32 54.61
CA LYS A 4 48.12 1.90 53.23
C LYS A 4 46.99 1.18 52.49
N CYS A 5 45.98 0.65 53.19
CA CYS A 5 44.88 -0.09 52.55
C CYS A 5 43.88 0.81 51.80
N LYS A 6 43.64 2.05 52.26
CA LYS A 6 42.62 2.93 51.64
C LYS A 6 43.06 3.54 50.30
N VAL A 7 44.36 3.77 50.11
CA VAL A 7 44.89 4.44 48.90
C VAL A 7 44.85 3.51 47.68
N ILE A 8 45.10 2.21 47.89
CA ILE A 8 45.09 1.21 46.81
C ILE A 8 43.66 0.92 46.33
N THR A 9 42.66 0.96 47.23
CA THR A 9 41.26 0.78 46.83
C THR A 9 40.74 1.94 45.97
N LEU A 10 41.23 3.17 46.21
CA LEU A 10 40.80 4.34 45.45
C LEU A 10 41.38 4.38 44.03
N THR A 11 42.63 3.95 43.84
CA THR A 11 43.26 3.91 42.50
C THR A 11 42.72 2.78 41.63
N VAL A 12 42.39 1.63 42.21
CA VAL A 12 41.75 0.52 41.47
C VAL A 12 40.31 0.89 41.08
N ALA A 13 39.55 1.53 41.97
CA ALA A 13 38.19 1.99 41.65
C ALA A 13 38.16 3.06 40.54
N GLY A 14 39.14 3.98 40.53
CA GLY A 14 39.29 4.98 39.46
C GLY A 14 39.66 4.35 38.11
N ALA A 15 40.60 3.40 38.09
CA ALA A 15 41.02 2.72 36.86
C ALA A 15 39.90 1.84 36.26
N VAL A 16 39.12 1.15 37.10
CA VAL A 16 37.96 0.37 36.65
C VAL A 16 36.86 1.28 36.11
N SER A 17 36.64 2.46 36.71
CA SER A 17 35.62 3.41 36.25
C SER A 17 35.98 4.03 34.90
N VAL A 18 37.26 4.34 34.66
CA VAL A 18 37.73 4.87 33.36
C VAL A 18 37.69 3.77 32.28
N ALA A 19 38.05 2.53 32.61
CA ALA A 19 37.94 1.41 31.68
C ALA A 19 36.47 1.08 31.32
N LEU A 20 35.54 1.26 32.26
CA LEU A 20 34.11 1.03 32.02
C LEU A 20 33.47 2.13 31.14
N ILE A 21 33.95 3.37 31.24
CA ILE A 21 33.51 4.48 30.39
C ILE A 21 34.10 4.37 28.97
N ALA A 22 35.33 3.87 28.83
CA ALA A 22 35.95 3.62 27.53
C ALA A 22 35.37 2.38 26.80
N ALA A 23 34.69 1.50 27.53
CA ALA A 23 33.99 0.34 26.99
C ALA A 23 32.51 0.61 26.67
N LEU A 24 32.02 1.84 26.89
CA LEU A 24 30.72 2.25 26.36
C LEU A 24 30.82 2.20 24.83
N PRO A 25 29.92 1.47 24.15
CA PRO A 25 29.91 1.47 22.69
C PRO A 25 29.69 2.91 22.25
N LEU A 26 30.74 3.54 21.71
CA LEU A 26 30.60 4.72 20.89
C LEU A 26 29.61 4.31 19.81
N GLY A 27 28.39 4.87 19.90
CA GLY A 27 27.29 4.47 19.05
C GLY A 27 27.78 4.41 17.61
N SER A 28 27.75 3.21 17.02
CA SER A 28 27.73 3.10 15.58
C SER A 28 26.68 4.09 15.08
N PRO A 29 26.88 4.86 14.00
CA PRO A 29 25.77 5.48 13.29
C PRO A 29 24.71 4.43 12.97
N ALA A 30 23.79 4.24 13.91
CA ALA A 30 22.59 3.48 13.74
C ALA A 30 21.82 4.29 12.72
N HIS A 31 21.76 3.78 11.50
CA HIS A 31 20.96 4.39 10.46
C HIS A 31 19.52 4.45 11.00
N GLU A 32 19.02 5.67 11.15
CA GLU A 32 17.69 5.92 11.69
C GLU A 32 16.69 5.36 10.69
N THR A 33 16.08 4.20 10.98
CA THR A 33 15.06 3.61 10.11
C THR A 33 13.91 4.61 9.95
N PRO A 34 13.38 4.84 8.73
CA PRO A 34 12.38 5.88 8.56
C PRO A 34 11.14 5.52 9.38
N ALA A 35 10.55 6.53 10.04
CA ALA A 35 9.40 6.29 10.92
C ALA A 35 8.17 5.84 10.14
N ASN A 36 7.91 6.47 8.98
CA ASN A 36 6.77 6.14 8.12
C ASN A 36 7.17 6.23 6.63
N VAL A 37 6.78 5.21 5.86
CA VAL A 37 6.91 5.18 4.39
C VAL A 37 5.55 4.86 3.78
N THR A 38 5.21 5.56 2.69
CA THR A 38 4.04 5.21 1.87
C THR A 38 4.52 4.59 0.57
N VAL A 39 4.00 3.42 0.25
CA VAL A 39 4.19 2.71 -1.02
C VAL A 39 2.91 2.86 -1.82
N GLN A 40 3.02 3.40 -3.04
CA GLN A 40 1.91 3.42 -3.98
C GLN A 40 2.17 2.37 -5.05
N ALA A 41 1.19 1.51 -5.30
CA ALA A 41 1.33 0.44 -6.26
C ALA A 41 0.09 0.28 -7.14
N PHE A 42 0.31 0.02 -8.42
CA PHE A 42 -0.71 -0.47 -9.35
C PHE A 42 -0.33 -1.86 -9.84
N LEU A 43 -1.30 -2.75 -9.94
CA LEU A 43 -1.11 -4.11 -10.42
C LEU A 43 -2.17 -4.40 -11.49
N LYS A 44 -1.72 -4.68 -12.71
CA LYS A 44 -2.58 -4.86 -13.88
C LYS A 44 -2.12 -6.08 -14.69
N PRO A 45 -2.91 -7.16 -14.75
CA PRO A 45 -2.67 -8.24 -15.69
C PRO A 45 -3.14 -7.86 -17.10
N GLU A 46 -2.32 -8.16 -18.10
CA GLU A 46 -2.55 -7.85 -19.52
C GLU A 46 -2.06 -9.03 -20.38
N GLY A 47 -3.00 -9.85 -20.87
CA GLY A 47 -2.68 -11.06 -21.64
C GLY A 47 -1.83 -12.06 -20.85
N GLU A 48 -0.57 -12.22 -21.25
CA GLU A 48 0.40 -13.15 -20.63
C GLU A 48 1.41 -12.45 -19.72
N ARG A 49 1.19 -11.17 -19.38
CA ARG A 49 2.06 -10.43 -18.45
C ARG A 49 1.26 -9.77 -17.34
N MET A 50 1.84 -9.74 -16.15
CA MET A 50 1.37 -8.92 -15.04
C MET A 50 2.32 -7.75 -14.85
N ARG A 51 1.80 -6.53 -14.94
CA ARG A 51 2.55 -5.30 -14.70
C ARG A 51 2.31 -4.79 -13.29
N LEU A 52 3.39 -4.54 -12.57
CA LEU A 52 3.40 -3.97 -11.24
C LEU A 52 4.17 -2.64 -11.28
N LEU A 53 3.46 -1.52 -11.17
CA LEU A 53 4.05 -0.20 -10.99
C LEU A 53 4.13 0.11 -9.51
N VAL A 54 5.30 0.55 -9.04
CA VAL A 54 5.54 0.82 -7.61
C VAL A 54 6.29 2.14 -7.46
N ARG A 55 5.82 3.01 -6.56
CA ARG A 55 6.47 4.25 -6.14
C ARG A 55 6.82 4.20 -4.66
N VAL A 56 8.09 4.40 -4.33
CA VAL A 56 8.64 4.35 -2.97
C VAL A 56 9.68 5.46 -2.78
N PRO A 57 9.74 6.14 -1.62
CA PRO A 57 10.84 7.05 -1.30
C PRO A 57 12.22 6.35 -1.28
N LEU A 58 13.24 6.95 -1.88
CA LEU A 58 14.60 6.40 -1.86
C LEU A 58 15.19 6.28 -0.44
N THR A 59 14.72 7.09 0.50
CA THR A 59 15.11 7.02 1.92
C THR A 59 14.77 5.70 2.60
N ALA A 60 13.84 4.94 2.04
CA ALA A 60 13.48 3.62 2.53
C ALA A 60 14.53 2.53 2.21
N MET A 61 15.50 2.83 1.32
CA MET A 61 16.46 1.86 0.79
C MET A 61 17.86 2.05 1.41
N GLN A 62 17.93 2.00 2.74
CA GLN A 62 19.10 2.45 3.51
C GLN A 62 20.37 1.61 3.32
N GLU A 63 20.25 0.35 2.90
CA GLU A 63 21.39 -0.54 2.64
C GLU A 63 22.05 -0.29 1.28
N VAL A 64 21.54 0.68 0.50
CA VAL A 64 22.08 1.04 -0.83
C VAL A 64 22.73 2.42 -0.78
N THR A 65 23.97 2.49 -1.28
CA THR A 65 24.67 3.77 -1.45
C THR A 65 24.36 4.36 -2.81
N PHE A 66 23.64 5.48 -2.82
CA PHE A 66 23.34 6.21 -4.04
C PHE A 66 24.45 7.21 -4.39
N PRO A 67 24.89 7.29 -5.66
CA PRO A 67 25.89 8.26 -6.07
C PRO A 67 25.32 9.67 -5.96
N THR A 68 26.02 10.53 -5.23
CA THR A 68 25.61 11.92 -5.01
C THR A 68 26.71 12.90 -5.38
N THR A 69 26.34 14.16 -5.59
CA THR A 69 27.21 15.29 -5.88
C THR A 69 26.93 16.44 -4.92
N GLY A 70 27.97 17.19 -4.53
CA GLY A 70 27.85 18.35 -3.66
C GLY A 70 27.21 18.00 -2.30
N PRO A 71 26.21 18.77 -1.83
CA PRO A 71 25.56 18.58 -0.52
C PRO A 71 24.60 17.36 -0.44
N GLY A 72 24.63 16.44 -1.42
CA GLY A 72 23.76 15.26 -1.44
C GLY A 72 22.75 15.24 -2.58
N TYR A 73 23.01 15.95 -3.68
CA TYR A 73 22.19 15.84 -4.88
C TYR A 73 22.43 14.49 -5.55
N LEU A 74 21.37 13.79 -5.93
CA LEU A 74 21.47 12.50 -6.62
C LEU A 74 22.09 12.69 -8.01
N SER A 75 23.14 11.93 -8.32
CA SER A 75 23.69 11.85 -9.67
C SER A 75 22.87 10.87 -10.51
N ILE A 76 21.87 11.38 -11.23
CA ILE A 76 20.88 10.58 -11.98
C ILE A 76 21.56 9.68 -13.03
N ASP A 77 22.51 10.21 -13.78
CA ASP A 77 23.35 9.49 -14.75
C ASP A 77 24.05 8.25 -14.17
N ARG A 78 24.65 8.39 -12.98
CA ARG A 78 25.44 7.34 -12.31
C ARG A 78 24.60 6.43 -11.44
N ALA A 79 23.38 6.82 -11.08
CA ALA A 79 22.55 6.10 -10.12
C ALA A 79 21.82 4.88 -10.70
N ASP A 80 21.73 4.72 -12.04
CA ASP A 80 20.88 3.70 -12.67
C ASP A 80 21.10 2.27 -12.12
N SER A 81 22.36 1.84 -12.00
CA SER A 81 22.67 0.51 -11.45
C SER A 81 22.26 0.38 -9.99
N ALA A 82 22.59 1.38 -9.16
CA ALA A 82 22.24 1.40 -7.74
C ALA A 82 20.71 1.42 -7.54
N LEU A 83 19.97 2.15 -8.39
CA LEU A 83 18.51 2.19 -8.37
C LEU A 83 17.90 0.83 -8.73
N ARG A 84 18.43 0.14 -9.74
CA ARG A 84 17.97 -1.20 -10.13
C ARG A 84 18.25 -2.24 -9.05
N ASP A 85 19.44 -2.20 -8.47
CA ASP A 85 19.83 -3.08 -7.36
C ASP A 85 18.92 -2.82 -6.15
N ALA A 86 18.67 -1.55 -5.81
CA ALA A 86 17.77 -1.18 -4.74
C ALA A 86 16.33 -1.65 -5.00
N ALA A 87 15.81 -1.42 -6.21
CA ALA A 87 14.48 -1.86 -6.62
C ALA A 87 14.30 -3.38 -6.48
N MET A 88 15.27 -4.17 -6.93
CA MET A 88 15.19 -5.63 -6.76
C MET A 88 15.34 -6.05 -5.32
N LEU A 89 16.32 -5.52 -4.58
CA LEU A 89 16.60 -5.94 -3.20
C LEU A 89 15.45 -5.59 -2.25
N TRP A 90 14.88 -4.39 -2.38
CA TRP A 90 13.92 -3.84 -1.43
C TRP A 90 12.46 -4.04 -1.82
N ILE A 91 12.17 -4.27 -3.11
CA ILE A 91 10.80 -4.41 -3.60
C ILE A 91 10.63 -5.76 -4.33
N GLY A 92 11.43 -6.01 -5.38
CA GLY A 92 11.23 -7.16 -6.26
C GLY A 92 11.42 -8.52 -5.59
N GLN A 93 12.41 -8.66 -4.70
CA GLN A 93 12.71 -9.90 -3.97
C GLN A 93 11.72 -10.22 -2.84
N PRO A 94 11.37 -9.28 -1.94
CA PRO A 94 10.43 -9.58 -0.86
C PRO A 94 8.98 -9.77 -1.37
N LEU A 95 8.61 -9.08 -2.45
CA LEU A 95 7.26 -9.11 -2.99
C LEU A 95 6.99 -10.44 -3.71
N GLN A 96 6.04 -11.20 -3.18
CA GLN A 96 5.63 -12.49 -3.70
C GLN A 96 4.28 -12.38 -4.36
N LEU A 97 4.21 -12.66 -5.66
CA LEU A 97 2.97 -12.75 -6.42
C LEU A 97 2.65 -14.20 -6.76
N TYR A 98 1.36 -14.52 -6.72
CA TYR A 98 0.84 -15.84 -7.00
C TYR A 98 -0.26 -15.77 -8.04
N GLU A 99 -0.20 -16.70 -9.00
CA GLU A 99 -1.29 -17.03 -9.89
C GLU A 99 -1.88 -18.36 -9.42
N LYS A 100 -3.08 -18.31 -8.84
CA LYS A 100 -3.70 -19.40 -8.07
C LYS A 100 -2.76 -19.77 -6.90
N GLU A 101 -2.14 -20.95 -6.95
CA GLU A 101 -1.15 -21.40 -5.97
C GLU A 101 0.30 -21.31 -6.49
N ARG A 102 0.49 -20.98 -7.78
CA ARG A 102 1.81 -20.92 -8.41
C ARG A 102 2.47 -19.57 -8.13
N HIS A 103 3.63 -19.59 -7.48
CA HIS A 103 4.46 -18.39 -7.31
C HIS A 103 5.04 -17.93 -8.65
N LEU A 104 4.91 -16.63 -8.97
CA LEU A 104 5.35 -16.05 -10.25
C LEU A 104 6.87 -15.82 -10.34
N GLY A 105 7.61 -16.04 -9.25
CA GLY A 105 9.07 -15.95 -9.23
C GLY A 105 9.57 -14.51 -9.14
N ARG A 106 10.77 -14.26 -9.68
CA ARG A 106 11.39 -12.94 -9.67
C ARG A 106 10.87 -12.08 -10.83
N PRO A 107 10.51 -10.81 -10.61
CA PRO A 107 10.15 -9.92 -11.69
C PRO A 107 11.33 -9.51 -12.56
N GLU A 108 11.02 -9.07 -13.77
CA GLU A 108 11.91 -8.28 -14.62
C GLU A 108 11.63 -6.77 -14.38
N ILE A 109 12.69 -5.95 -14.31
CA ILE A 109 12.53 -4.48 -14.30
C ILE A 109 12.45 -4.00 -15.76
N ALA A 110 11.23 -3.73 -16.23
CA ALA A 110 11.01 -3.20 -17.57
C ALA A 110 11.40 -1.71 -17.68
N ALA A 111 11.15 -0.92 -16.63
CA ALA A 111 11.52 0.49 -16.57
C ALA A 111 11.71 0.97 -15.13
N ILE A 112 12.52 2.02 -14.97
CA ILE A 112 12.82 2.63 -13.68
C ILE A 112 13.04 4.13 -13.85
N MET A 113 12.47 4.92 -12.95
CA MET A 113 12.49 6.38 -13.02
C MET A 113 12.68 6.98 -11.62
N VAL A 114 13.47 8.04 -11.54
CA VAL A 114 13.53 8.87 -10.33
C VAL A 114 12.54 10.02 -10.48
N SER A 115 11.81 10.30 -9.42
CA SER A 115 10.76 11.32 -9.41
C SER A 115 10.92 12.28 -8.24
N ILE A 116 10.43 13.50 -8.44
CA ILE A 116 10.37 14.53 -7.42
C ILE A 116 9.12 14.33 -6.52
N PRO A 117 9.14 14.76 -5.23
CA PRO A 117 7.99 14.63 -4.33
C PRO A 117 6.68 15.24 -4.83
N SER A 118 6.76 16.30 -5.64
CA SER A 118 5.61 17.02 -6.17
C SER A 118 5.00 16.35 -7.41
N ASP A 119 5.62 15.29 -7.93
CA ASP A 119 5.12 14.55 -9.08
C ASP A 119 3.78 13.86 -8.76
N ARG A 120 2.80 14.01 -9.65
CA ARG A 120 1.41 13.54 -9.48
C ARG A 120 1.06 12.39 -10.42
N SER A 121 2.01 11.85 -11.17
CA SER A 121 1.78 10.85 -12.21
C SER A 121 1.23 9.52 -11.67
N PHE A 122 1.50 9.19 -10.40
CA PHE A 122 0.97 7.99 -9.74
C PHE A 122 -0.51 8.08 -9.28
N ARG A 123 -1.27 9.04 -9.78
CA ARG A 123 -2.71 9.15 -9.51
C ARG A 123 -3.53 8.13 -10.29
N GLU A 124 -3.16 7.84 -11.51
CA GLU A 124 -3.83 6.89 -12.40
C GLU A 124 -2.81 5.94 -13.02
N TYR A 125 -3.25 4.75 -13.42
CA TYR A 125 -2.36 3.73 -13.95
C TYR A 125 -1.69 4.18 -15.26
N GLU A 126 -2.46 4.73 -16.19
CA GLU A 126 -1.96 5.12 -17.52
C GLU A 126 -0.94 6.25 -17.42
N ASP A 127 -1.20 7.28 -16.59
CA ASP A 127 -0.26 8.37 -16.32
C ASP A 127 1.04 7.86 -15.67
N ALA A 128 0.93 6.95 -14.71
CA ALA A 128 2.08 6.36 -14.02
C ALA A 128 2.95 5.54 -14.98
N LEU A 129 2.32 4.79 -15.89
CA LEU A 129 3.00 3.99 -16.91
C LEU A 129 3.74 4.90 -17.90
N VAL A 130 3.06 5.92 -18.44
CA VAL A 130 3.66 6.92 -19.35
C VAL A 130 4.84 7.62 -18.69
N HIS A 131 4.70 8.00 -17.42
CA HIS A 131 5.76 8.67 -16.66
C HIS A 131 7.01 7.79 -16.49
N VAL A 132 6.83 6.53 -16.03
CA VAL A 132 7.95 5.60 -15.80
C VAL A 132 8.67 5.23 -17.09
N MET A 133 7.94 5.11 -18.20
CA MET A 133 8.50 4.83 -19.52
C MET A 133 9.05 6.08 -20.23
N GLY A 134 8.86 7.27 -19.63
CA GLY A 134 9.25 8.55 -20.18
C GLY A 134 10.76 8.82 -20.13
N PRO A 135 11.19 10.01 -20.56
CA PRO A 135 12.59 10.42 -20.47
C PRO A 135 13.01 10.60 -19.01
N LYS A 136 14.25 10.23 -18.71
CA LYS A 136 14.85 10.45 -17.39
C LYS A 136 14.89 11.94 -17.04
N LEU A 137 14.86 12.23 -15.74
CA LEU A 137 15.13 13.58 -15.25
C LEU A 137 16.50 14.08 -15.77
N PRO A 138 16.62 15.36 -16.17
CA PRO A 138 17.89 15.95 -16.57
C PRO A 138 18.95 15.83 -15.48
N ASP A 139 20.22 15.60 -15.86
CA ASP A 139 21.32 15.39 -14.90
C ASP A 139 21.65 16.64 -14.06
N ASP A 140 21.28 17.83 -14.52
CA ASP A 140 21.41 19.10 -13.80
C ASP A 140 20.27 19.34 -12.78
N THR A 141 19.32 18.40 -12.67
CA THR A 141 18.23 18.49 -11.70
C THR A 141 18.79 18.42 -10.27
N ALA A 142 18.64 19.51 -9.53
CA ALA A 142 19.03 19.60 -8.13
C ALA A 142 18.04 18.84 -7.21
N LEU A 143 18.12 17.50 -7.21
CA LEU A 143 17.28 16.62 -6.40
C LEU A 143 18.08 16.02 -5.24
N ILE A 144 17.73 16.36 -4.00
CA ILE A 144 18.32 15.75 -2.81
C ILE A 144 17.86 14.29 -2.75
N TRP A 145 18.78 13.34 -2.66
CA TRP A 145 18.45 11.90 -2.72
C TRP A 145 17.44 11.48 -1.64
N GLN A 146 17.45 12.14 -0.47
CA GLN A 146 16.54 11.87 0.63
C GLN A 146 15.07 12.29 0.36
N GLN A 147 14.86 13.13 -0.65
CA GLN A 147 13.52 13.56 -1.07
C GLN A 147 13.08 12.84 -2.35
N ALA A 148 14.00 12.16 -3.04
CA ALA A 148 13.70 11.47 -4.27
C ALA A 148 12.74 10.29 -4.06
N LEU A 149 11.86 10.11 -5.03
CA LEU A 149 11.00 8.95 -5.16
C LEU A 149 11.59 8.04 -6.25
N LEU A 150 11.43 6.74 -6.05
CA LEU A 150 11.77 5.71 -7.03
C LEU A 150 10.49 5.09 -7.56
N ASP A 151 10.34 5.16 -8.87
CA ASP A 151 9.26 4.53 -9.59
C ASP A 151 9.80 3.37 -10.41
N VAL A 152 9.18 2.21 -10.27
CA VAL A 152 9.64 0.98 -10.92
C VAL A 152 8.45 0.30 -11.60
N LEU A 153 8.65 -0.11 -12.85
CA LEU A 153 7.76 -1.02 -13.57
C LEU A 153 8.38 -2.42 -13.54
N PHE A 154 7.75 -3.31 -12.79
CA PHE A 154 8.04 -4.73 -12.80
C PHE A 154 7.09 -5.47 -13.75
N GLU A 155 7.61 -6.47 -14.46
CA GLU A 155 6.82 -7.41 -15.26
C GLU A 155 7.02 -8.84 -14.76
N TYR A 156 5.91 -9.59 -14.70
CA TYR A 156 5.90 -11.01 -14.38
C TYR A 156 5.20 -11.78 -15.51
N PRO A 157 5.74 -12.92 -15.96
CA PRO A 157 5.02 -13.81 -16.86
C PRO A 157 3.86 -14.49 -16.14
N ILE A 158 2.66 -14.46 -16.74
CA ILE A 158 1.45 -15.12 -16.24
C ILE A 158 0.87 -16.05 -17.32
N GLN A 159 0.01 -17.00 -16.94
CA GLN A 159 -0.68 -17.83 -17.94
C GLN A 159 -1.92 -17.14 -18.50
N SER A 160 -2.64 -16.38 -17.68
CA SER A 160 -3.84 -15.67 -18.11
C SER A 160 -4.10 -14.44 -17.24
N ASP A 161 -4.57 -13.37 -17.87
CA ASP A 161 -5.00 -12.15 -17.19
C ASP A 161 -6.31 -12.28 -16.42
N THR A 162 -7.06 -13.36 -16.65
CA THR A 162 -8.29 -13.70 -15.91
C THR A 162 -8.05 -14.69 -14.76
N SER A 163 -6.79 -15.00 -14.43
CA SER A 163 -6.47 -15.91 -13.33
C SER A 163 -6.76 -15.30 -11.96
N GLU A 164 -6.90 -16.15 -10.94
CA GLU A 164 -7.00 -15.71 -9.54
C GLU A 164 -5.62 -15.28 -9.05
N PHE A 165 -5.45 -14.01 -8.68
CA PHE A 165 -4.16 -13.49 -8.20
C PHE A 165 -4.16 -13.24 -6.69
N SER A 166 -3.01 -13.51 -6.06
CA SER A 166 -2.75 -13.15 -4.67
C SER A 166 -1.36 -12.53 -4.53
N ILE A 167 -1.20 -11.67 -3.54
CA ILE A 167 0.06 -10.97 -3.26
C ILE A 167 0.41 -11.07 -1.77
N ARG A 168 1.69 -11.29 -1.49
CA ARG A 168 2.31 -11.05 -0.18
C ARG A 168 3.39 -9.97 -0.36
N PRO A 169 3.17 -8.74 0.15
CA PRO A 169 4.02 -7.60 -0.15
C PRO A 169 5.46 -7.70 0.37
N GLY A 170 5.65 -8.13 1.63
CA GLY A 170 7.00 -8.24 2.24
C GLY A 170 7.75 -6.90 2.41
N LEU A 171 7.04 -5.78 2.42
CA LEU A 171 7.62 -4.43 2.37
C LEU A 171 7.90 -3.83 3.76
N GLU A 172 7.66 -4.56 4.84
CA GLU A 172 7.84 -4.13 6.23
C GLU A 172 9.26 -3.71 6.59
N ARG A 173 10.26 -4.12 5.80
CA ARG A 173 11.66 -3.72 6.00
C ARG A 173 11.95 -2.27 5.61
N LEU A 174 11.10 -1.65 4.78
CA LEU A 174 11.31 -0.29 4.26
C LEU A 174 11.29 0.78 5.37
N ALA A 175 10.55 0.55 6.46
CA ALA A 175 10.36 1.51 7.53
C ALA A 175 9.76 0.86 8.77
N SER A 176 9.76 1.59 9.91
CA SER A 176 9.06 1.13 11.12
C SER A 176 7.54 1.00 10.89
N ARG A 177 6.97 1.87 10.06
CA ARG A 177 5.58 1.78 9.58
C ARG A 177 5.51 1.98 8.08
N VAL A 178 4.99 0.99 7.37
CA VAL A 178 4.86 1.03 5.92
C VAL A 178 3.38 0.99 5.57
N LEU A 179 2.86 2.08 5.01
CA LEU A 179 1.52 2.16 4.45
C LEU A 179 1.58 1.79 2.97
N THR A 180 0.94 0.69 2.57
CA THR A 180 0.85 0.32 1.16
C THR A 180 -0.55 0.61 0.64
N VAL A 181 -0.62 1.36 -0.45
CA VAL A 181 -1.84 1.62 -1.23
C VAL A 181 -1.71 0.90 -2.55
N LEU A 182 -2.35 -0.26 -2.66
CA LEU A 182 -2.33 -1.10 -3.85
C LEU A 182 -3.65 -0.98 -4.61
N ARG A 183 -3.58 -0.68 -5.91
CA ARG A 183 -4.75 -0.69 -6.80
C ARG A 183 -4.60 -1.82 -7.81
N PHE A 184 -5.53 -2.76 -7.79
CA PHE A 184 -5.59 -3.88 -8.73
C PHE A 184 -6.58 -3.55 -9.84
N LEU A 185 -6.13 -3.69 -11.10
CA LEU A 185 -6.87 -3.36 -12.31
C LEU A 185 -7.10 -4.64 -13.12
N PRO A 186 -8.12 -5.46 -12.77
CA PRO A 186 -8.42 -6.66 -13.52
C PRO A 186 -8.94 -6.32 -14.94
N PRO A 187 -8.91 -7.28 -15.89
CA PRO A 187 -9.44 -7.09 -17.24
C PRO A 187 -10.96 -6.79 -17.26
N SER A 188 -11.67 -7.06 -16.16
CA SER A 188 -13.09 -6.68 -16.01
C SER A 188 -13.34 -5.18 -15.89
N GLY A 189 -12.29 -4.37 -15.67
CA GLY A 189 -12.37 -2.91 -15.56
C GLY A 189 -12.76 -2.38 -14.17
N VAL A 190 -13.20 -3.23 -13.25
CA VAL A 190 -13.52 -2.81 -11.88
C VAL A 190 -12.25 -2.74 -11.04
N VAL A 191 -11.73 -1.53 -10.85
CA VAL A 191 -10.55 -1.27 -10.02
C VAL A 191 -10.83 -1.59 -8.56
N ARG A 192 -9.91 -2.32 -7.92
CA ARG A 192 -9.97 -2.69 -6.50
C ARG A 192 -8.85 -2.02 -5.74
N ALA A 193 -9.18 -1.24 -4.73
CA ALA A 193 -8.21 -0.57 -3.87
C ALA A 193 -8.03 -1.36 -2.57
N PHE A 194 -6.77 -1.61 -2.22
CA PHE A 194 -6.35 -2.24 -0.97
C PHE A 194 -5.42 -1.28 -0.23
N GLN A 195 -5.63 -1.16 1.08
CA GLN A 195 -4.80 -0.35 1.96
C GLN A 195 -4.46 -1.15 3.21
N TYR A 196 -3.18 -1.26 3.52
CA TYR A 196 -2.70 -1.98 4.70
C TYR A 196 -1.42 -1.37 5.24
N THR A 197 -1.18 -1.59 6.54
CA THR A 197 0.01 -1.13 7.25
C THR A 197 0.79 -2.33 7.76
N GLY A 198 2.10 -2.41 7.44
CA GLY A 198 2.94 -3.56 7.78
C GLY A 198 2.67 -4.78 6.88
N ASP A 199 2.80 -5.99 7.45
CA ASP A 199 2.55 -7.24 6.73
C ASP A 199 1.07 -7.68 6.84
N PRO A 200 0.27 -7.61 5.76
CA PRO A 200 -1.09 -8.12 5.76
C PRO A 200 -1.16 -9.66 5.61
N GLY A 201 -0.02 -10.35 5.44
CA GLY A 201 0.03 -11.74 5.03
C GLY A 201 -0.33 -11.89 3.54
N LEU A 202 -1.04 -12.98 3.21
CA LEU A 202 -1.47 -13.24 1.84
C LEU A 202 -2.79 -12.51 1.54
N VAL A 203 -2.76 -11.55 0.61
CA VAL A 203 -3.93 -10.78 0.17
C VAL A 203 -4.44 -11.35 -1.15
N ARG A 204 -5.70 -11.76 -1.18
CA ARG A 204 -6.39 -12.22 -2.40
C ARG A 204 -6.94 -11.01 -3.16
N LEU A 205 -6.48 -10.83 -4.40
CA LEU A 205 -6.83 -9.67 -5.22
C LEU A 205 -8.13 -9.89 -5.99
N ASP A 206 -8.39 -11.15 -6.38
CA ASP A 206 -9.60 -11.54 -7.10
C ASP A 206 -10.50 -12.57 -6.41
N PRO A 207 -11.16 -12.25 -5.27
CA PRO A 207 -12.22 -13.11 -4.76
C PRO A 207 -13.45 -13.08 -5.69
N ARG A 208 -14.00 -14.26 -5.96
CA ARG A 208 -15.17 -14.48 -6.83
C ARG A 208 -16.36 -13.58 -6.44
N TRP A 209 -16.84 -12.77 -7.38
CA TRP A 209 -17.95 -11.82 -7.20
C TRP A 209 -19.24 -12.46 -6.66
N HIS A 210 -19.51 -13.72 -7.00
CA HIS A 210 -20.70 -14.45 -6.54
C HIS A 210 -20.62 -14.83 -5.06
N GLN A 211 -19.41 -15.06 -4.54
CA GLN A 211 -19.20 -15.26 -3.10
C GLN A 211 -19.28 -13.93 -2.35
N ALA A 212 -18.75 -12.84 -2.93
CA ALA A 212 -18.91 -11.51 -2.36
C ALA A 212 -20.39 -11.08 -2.32
N ALA A 213 -21.13 -11.28 -3.41
CA ALA A 213 -22.57 -10.99 -3.46
C ALA A 213 -23.38 -11.84 -2.46
N LEU A 214 -23.13 -13.16 -2.38
CA LEU A 214 -23.78 -14.02 -1.39
C LEU A 214 -23.42 -13.65 0.05
N GLN A 215 -22.17 -13.24 0.32
CA GLN A 215 -21.73 -12.80 1.63
C GLN A 215 -22.34 -11.44 1.99
N PHE A 216 -22.46 -10.51 1.05
CA PHE A 216 -23.17 -9.24 1.23
C PHE A 216 -24.66 -9.46 1.47
N VAL A 217 -25.31 -10.35 0.71
CA VAL A 217 -26.72 -10.72 0.91
C VAL A 217 -26.90 -11.39 2.27
N LYS A 218 -26.03 -12.32 2.65
CA LYS A 218 -26.08 -13.01 3.95
C LYS A 218 -25.83 -12.05 5.11
N SER A 219 -24.85 -11.16 5.00
CA SER A 219 -24.54 -10.15 6.01
C SER A 219 -25.66 -9.12 6.13
N GLY A 220 -26.22 -8.66 5.01
CA GLY A 220 -27.38 -7.77 5.00
C GLY A 220 -28.62 -8.42 5.60
N PHE A 221 -28.88 -9.69 5.28
CA PHE A 221 -30.00 -10.45 5.81
C PHE A 221 -29.87 -10.70 7.32
N LEU A 222 -28.69 -11.12 7.78
CA LEU A 222 -28.41 -11.32 9.21
C LEU A 222 -28.47 -10.00 10.00
N HIS A 223 -28.00 -8.89 9.43
CA HIS A 223 -28.04 -7.58 10.09
C HIS A 223 -29.47 -7.04 10.26
N ILE A 224 -30.37 -7.30 9.30
CA ILE A 224 -31.80 -6.96 9.43
C ILE A 224 -32.47 -7.81 10.51
N LEU A 225 -32.04 -9.06 10.70
CA LEU A 225 -32.57 -9.99 11.70
C LEU A 225 -32.00 -9.78 13.11
N ASP A 226 -30.78 -9.27 13.26
CA ASP A 226 -30.15 -8.99 14.56
C ASP A 226 -30.67 -7.68 15.21
N GLY A 227 -31.15 -6.73 14.40
CA GLY A 227 -31.69 -5.48 14.89
C GLY A 227 -33.13 -5.62 15.38
N ILE A 228 -33.33 -5.81 16.69
CA ILE A 228 -34.66 -5.81 17.33
C ILE A 228 -35.46 -4.54 16.97
N ASP A 229 -34.78 -3.40 16.82
CA ASP A 229 -35.36 -2.12 16.38
C ASP A 229 -35.89 -2.15 14.94
N HIS A 230 -35.22 -2.84 14.01
CA HIS A 230 -35.67 -3.01 12.63
C HIS A 230 -36.85 -3.98 12.57
N LEU A 231 -36.82 -5.03 13.38
CA LEU A 231 -37.94 -5.95 13.54
C LEU A 231 -39.16 -5.23 14.14
N LEU A 232 -38.97 -4.38 15.15
CA LEU A 232 -40.01 -3.53 15.74
C LEU A 232 -40.54 -2.51 14.74
N PHE A 233 -39.69 -1.91 13.89
CA PHE A 233 -40.12 -1.03 12.82
C PHE A 233 -41.00 -1.77 11.79
N LEU A 234 -40.57 -2.95 11.33
CA LEU A 234 -41.37 -3.80 10.43
C LEU A 234 -42.68 -4.23 11.11
N PHE A 235 -42.64 -4.58 12.39
CA PHE A 235 -43.80 -4.97 13.18
C PHE A 235 -44.78 -3.80 13.38
N CYS A 236 -44.29 -2.59 13.66
CA CYS A 236 -45.08 -1.35 13.73
C CYS A 236 -45.73 -0.98 12.39
N LEU A 237 -45.12 -1.36 11.26
CA LEU A 237 -45.71 -1.20 9.93
C LEU A 237 -46.81 -2.24 9.63
N VAL A 238 -46.73 -3.42 10.25
CA VAL A 238 -47.67 -4.54 10.05
C VAL A 238 -48.85 -4.50 11.04
N ILE A 239 -48.64 -4.07 12.29
CA ILE A 239 -49.66 -4.03 13.36
C ILE A 239 -50.95 -3.29 12.94
N PRO A 240 -50.91 -2.13 12.25
CA PRO A 240 -52.13 -1.41 11.89
C PRO A 240 -52.90 -2.07 10.72
N PHE A 241 -52.28 -2.97 9.95
CA PHE A 241 -52.79 -3.40 8.65
C PHE A 241 -52.93 -4.93 8.56
N ARG A 242 -54.07 -5.45 9.04
CA ARG A 242 -54.41 -6.90 9.02
C ARG A 242 -54.62 -7.52 7.62
N ARG A 243 -54.42 -6.77 6.53
CA ARG A 243 -54.57 -7.26 5.14
C ARG A 243 -53.22 -7.19 4.41
N PHE A 244 -52.55 -8.34 4.27
CA PHE A 244 -51.28 -8.49 3.56
C PHE A 244 -51.26 -7.83 2.17
N GLY A 245 -52.38 -7.86 1.44
CA GLY A 245 -52.47 -7.22 0.12
C GLY A 245 -52.35 -5.69 0.12
N ALA A 246 -52.71 -5.01 1.21
CA ALA A 246 -52.54 -3.55 1.33
C ALA A 246 -51.09 -3.17 1.62
N LEU A 247 -50.42 -3.96 2.47
CA LEU A 247 -49.00 -3.78 2.80
C LEU A 247 -48.10 -3.93 1.57
N VAL A 248 -48.33 -4.98 0.77
CA VAL A 248 -47.55 -5.20 -0.46
C VAL A 248 -47.71 -3.99 -1.40
N LYS A 249 -48.92 -3.46 -1.58
CA LYS A 249 -49.12 -2.26 -2.43
C LYS A 249 -48.36 -1.05 -1.92
N ILE A 250 -48.35 -0.82 -0.60
CA ILE A 250 -47.66 0.34 0.00
C ILE A 250 -46.16 0.20 -0.11
N VAL A 251 -45.59 -0.97 0.23
CA VAL A 251 -44.15 -1.23 0.13
C VAL A 251 -43.70 -1.13 -1.33
N THR A 252 -44.45 -1.72 -2.26
CA THR A 252 -44.12 -1.64 -3.69
C THR A 252 -44.20 -0.19 -4.19
N ALA A 253 -45.21 0.57 -3.79
CA ALA A 253 -45.33 1.99 -4.15
C ALA A 253 -44.19 2.83 -3.55
N PHE A 254 -43.78 2.54 -2.32
CA PHE A 254 -42.65 3.21 -1.66
C PHE A 254 -41.32 2.89 -2.35
N THR A 255 -41.05 1.62 -2.65
CA THR A 255 -39.85 1.20 -3.38
C THR A 255 -39.80 1.80 -4.78
N VAL A 256 -40.94 1.82 -5.50
CA VAL A 256 -41.06 2.45 -6.81
C VAL A 256 -40.80 3.95 -6.69
N ALA A 257 -41.46 4.65 -5.76
CA ALA A 257 -41.28 6.08 -5.57
C ALA A 257 -39.82 6.41 -5.26
N HIS A 258 -39.18 5.71 -4.33
CA HIS A 258 -37.75 5.89 -3.99
C HIS A 258 -36.83 5.60 -5.17
N SER A 259 -37.13 4.56 -5.95
CA SER A 259 -36.35 4.25 -7.16
C SER A 259 -36.48 5.38 -8.18
N VAL A 260 -37.68 5.93 -8.37
CA VAL A 260 -37.91 7.08 -9.25
C VAL A 260 -37.16 8.31 -8.75
N THR A 261 -37.16 8.62 -7.45
CA THR A 261 -36.40 9.76 -6.92
C THR A 261 -34.90 9.57 -7.06
N LEU A 262 -34.37 8.37 -6.82
CA LEU A 262 -32.94 8.09 -7.03
C LEU A 262 -32.55 8.20 -8.50
N ILE A 263 -33.39 7.71 -9.42
CA ILE A 263 -33.20 7.86 -10.86
C ILE A 263 -33.26 9.35 -11.24
N ALA A 264 -34.24 10.10 -10.75
CA ALA A 264 -34.36 11.52 -11.01
C ALA A 264 -33.14 12.32 -10.51
N SER A 265 -32.63 12.00 -9.32
CA SER A 265 -31.39 12.59 -8.78
C SER A 265 -30.17 12.22 -9.62
N ALA A 266 -30.05 10.96 -10.06
CA ALA A 266 -28.95 10.51 -10.91
C ALA A 266 -28.95 11.20 -12.30
N TYR A 267 -30.14 11.50 -12.84
CA TYR A 267 -30.29 12.27 -14.09
C TYR A 267 -30.28 13.79 -13.89
N GLY A 268 -30.04 14.29 -12.67
CA GLY A 268 -29.89 15.73 -12.41
C GLY A 268 -31.20 16.53 -12.31
N PHE A 269 -32.33 15.87 -12.09
CA PHE A 269 -33.64 16.53 -11.88
C PHE A 269 -33.91 16.92 -10.41
N ALA A 270 -32.97 16.65 -9.50
CA ALA A 270 -33.05 17.18 -8.14
C ALA A 270 -32.76 18.70 -8.16
N PRO A 271 -33.53 19.53 -7.44
CA PRO A 271 -33.24 20.96 -7.36
C PRO A 271 -31.85 21.13 -6.75
N ASN A 272 -30.92 21.64 -7.55
CA ASN A 272 -29.63 22.13 -7.06
C ASN A 272 -29.95 23.29 -6.11
N ALA A 273 -29.89 23.02 -4.80
CA ALA A 273 -29.79 24.08 -3.83
C ALA A 273 -28.44 24.76 -4.08
N LEU A 274 -28.51 25.93 -4.71
CA LEU A 274 -27.45 26.93 -4.74
C LEU A 274 -27.02 27.29 -3.31
#